data_AF-A0A2N2V7P7-F1
#
_entry.id   AF-A0A2N2V7P7-F1
#
_cell.length_a   1.000
_cell.length_b   1.000
_cell.length_c   1.000
_cell.angle_alpha   90.00
_cell.angle_beta   90.00
_cell.angle_gamma   90.00
#
_symmetry.space_group_name_H-M   'P 1'
#
loop_
_entity.id
_entity.type
_entity.pdbx_description
1 polymer ?
#
loop_
_entity_poly.entity_id
_entity_poly.type
_entity_poly.pdbx_seq_one_letter_code
_entity_poly.pdbx_strand_id
1 'polypeptide(L)'
;MALTVGAAASGAGADLLRIVRINEQIKRIVGVSCQINIMALNAIFLAKRAGSAALGFGVLSNELRVFSHELRNCMQTLNALIHDCVNEVSVSLRNSRQGRLLGAVAAGGAAAPLLGRVLQRRAAEGEAQARRLSSLRRQLRRALDDAFQMVELGGVLAKSAKIEAAYGQSFAPSLAQVSGEFDGIVEEIRSALEALRRSPFFTGY
;
A
#
# COMPACT_ATOMS: atom_id res chain seq x y z
N MET A 1 -17.13 -28.21 -17.85
CA MET A 1 -17.23 -26.73 -17.78
C MET A 1 -17.81 -26.16 -16.47
N ALA A 2 -18.57 -26.92 -15.66
CA ALA A 2 -19.12 -26.40 -14.39
C ALA A 2 -18.08 -26.24 -13.26
N LEU A 3 -16.97 -27.00 -13.27
CA LEU A 3 -15.92 -26.96 -12.25
C LEU A 3 -15.06 -25.68 -12.27
N THR A 4 -14.92 -25.00 -13.40
CA THR A 4 -14.03 -23.81 -13.53
C THR A 4 -14.66 -22.54 -12.93
N VAL A 5 -15.99 -22.44 -12.90
CA VAL A 5 -16.69 -21.24 -12.40
C VAL A 5 -16.71 -21.17 -10.87
N GLY A 6 -16.72 -22.32 -10.18
CA GLY A 6 -16.69 -22.38 -8.71
C GLY A 6 -15.35 -21.94 -8.10
N ALA A 7 -14.24 -22.30 -8.74
CA ALA A 7 -12.89 -21.90 -8.32
C ALA A 7 -12.66 -20.39 -8.45
N ALA A 8 -13.16 -19.77 -9.53
CA ALA A 8 -13.00 -18.33 -9.78
C ALA A 8 -13.71 -17.45 -8.72
N ALA A 9 -14.91 -17.84 -8.28
CA ALA A 9 -15.64 -17.11 -7.24
C ALA A 9 -14.96 -17.20 -5.86
N SER A 10 -14.38 -18.36 -5.54
CA SER A 10 -13.60 -18.56 -4.31
C SER A 10 -12.30 -17.74 -4.34
N GLY A 11 -11.64 -17.66 -5.49
CA GLY A 11 -10.43 -16.83 -5.68
C GLY A 11 -10.71 -15.34 -5.51
N ALA A 12 -11.76 -14.81 -6.15
CA ALA A 12 -12.13 -13.40 -6.07
C ALA A 12 -12.56 -12.97 -4.65
N GLY A 13 -13.22 -13.85 -3.89
CA GLY A 13 -13.55 -13.58 -2.48
C GLY A 13 -12.31 -13.51 -1.59
N ALA A 14 -11.36 -14.43 -1.78
CA ALA A 14 -10.07 -14.40 -1.10
C ALA A 14 -9.25 -13.14 -1.46
N ASP A 15 -9.31 -12.72 -2.72
CA ASP A 15 -8.66 -11.50 -3.19
C ASP A 15 -9.21 -10.25 -2.51
N LEU A 16 -10.53 -10.14 -2.33
CA LEU A 16 -11.13 -9.02 -1.61
C LEU A 16 -10.61 -8.92 -0.17
N LEU A 17 -10.57 -10.05 0.56
CA LEU A 17 -10.03 -10.07 1.93
C LEU A 17 -8.55 -9.67 1.96
N ARG A 18 -7.76 -10.11 0.98
CA ARG A 18 -6.34 -9.71 0.87
C ARG A 18 -6.22 -8.22 0.60
N ILE A 19 -7.01 -7.65 -0.31
CA ILE A 19 -6.98 -6.22 -0.63
C ILE A 19 -7.37 -5.37 0.58
N VAL A 20 -8.37 -5.79 1.35
CA VAL A 20 -8.78 -5.08 2.59
C VAL A 20 -7.64 -5.06 3.60
N ARG A 21 -6.96 -6.20 3.82
CA ARG A 21 -5.78 -6.24 4.70
C ARG A 21 -4.65 -5.32 4.21
N ILE A 22 -4.44 -5.25 2.89
CA ILE A 22 -3.46 -4.32 2.32
C ILE A 22 -3.87 -2.88 2.65
N ASN A 23 -5.14 -2.52 2.45
CA ASN A 23 -5.67 -1.18 2.76
C ASN A 23 -5.44 -0.78 4.22
N GLU A 24 -5.70 -1.69 5.17
CA GLU A 24 -5.47 -1.46 6.60
C GLU A 24 -4.00 -1.16 6.92
N GLN A 25 -3.05 -1.89 6.31
CA GLN A 25 -1.63 -1.63 6.50
C GLN A 25 -1.22 -0.27 5.92
N ILE A 26 -1.75 0.11 4.75
CA ILE A 26 -1.47 1.43 4.17
C ILE A 26 -2.00 2.55 5.06
N LYS A 27 -3.21 2.42 5.60
CA LYS A 27 -3.77 3.39 6.56
C LYS A 27 -2.88 3.52 7.80
N ARG A 28 -2.34 2.41 8.30
CA ARG A 28 -1.38 2.44 9.42
C ARG A 28 -0.13 3.24 9.06
N ILE A 29 0.47 2.99 7.90
CA ILE A 29 1.66 3.73 7.42
C ILE A 29 1.36 5.23 7.26
N VAL A 30 0.19 5.60 6.73
CA VAL A 30 -0.24 7.01 6.63
C VAL A 30 -0.37 7.68 8.00
N GLY A 31 -0.85 6.95 9.01
CA GLY A 31 -0.93 7.43 10.38
C GLY A 31 0.45 7.73 10.96
N VAL A 32 1.36 6.76 10.80
CA VAL A 32 2.75 6.86 11.31
C VAL A 32 3.54 7.95 10.57
N SER A 33 3.35 8.13 9.25
CA SER A 33 4.04 9.19 8.51
C SER A 33 3.69 10.60 8.99
N CYS A 34 2.47 10.80 9.52
CA CYS A 34 2.06 12.06 10.14
C CYS A 34 2.88 12.39 11.40
N GLN A 35 3.23 11.36 12.19
CA GLN A 35 4.03 11.53 13.39
C GLN A 35 5.44 12.04 13.04
N ILE A 36 6.05 11.50 11.98
CA ILE A 36 7.36 11.96 11.47
C ILE A 36 7.32 13.46 11.15
N ASN A 37 6.26 13.94 10.48
CA ASN A 37 6.15 15.35 10.13
C ASN A 37 6.10 16.26 11.38
N ILE A 38 5.33 15.87 12.39
CA ILE A 38 5.21 16.64 13.64
C ILE A 38 6.56 16.63 14.39
N MET A 39 7.20 15.47 14.48
CA MET A 39 8.52 15.33 15.12
C MET A 39 9.57 16.18 14.41
N ALA A 40 9.63 16.12 13.09
CA ALA A 40 10.53 16.93 12.26
C ALA A 40 10.33 18.42 12.51
N LEU A 41 9.08 18.88 12.62
CA LEU A 41 8.78 20.28 12.89
C LEU A 41 9.22 20.72 14.30
N ASN A 42 8.97 19.89 15.32
CA ASN A 42 9.45 20.12 16.68
C ASN A 42 10.98 20.13 16.75
N ALA A 43 11.63 19.25 15.99
CA ALA A 43 13.07 19.17 15.89
C ALA A 43 13.70 20.40 15.23
N ILE A 44 13.09 20.95 14.18
CA ILE A 44 13.52 22.21 13.55
C ILE A 44 13.50 23.35 14.58
N PHE A 45 12.46 23.42 15.42
CA PHE A 45 12.39 24.43 16.48
C PHE A 45 13.49 24.25 17.53
N LEU A 46 13.72 23.01 17.97
CA LEU A 46 14.78 22.69 18.93
C LEU A 46 16.17 23.02 18.37
N ALA A 47 16.43 22.70 17.10
CA ALA A 47 17.68 23.01 16.41
C ALA A 47 17.91 24.52 16.30
N LYS A 48 16.86 25.30 15.96
CA LYS A 48 16.94 26.78 15.96
C LYS A 48 17.28 27.33 17.35
N ARG A 49 16.72 26.75 18.42
CA ARG A 49 17.02 27.16 19.80
C ARG A 49 18.45 26.82 20.22
N ALA A 50 18.97 25.68 19.76
CA ALA A 50 20.34 25.24 20.03
C ALA A 50 21.40 26.01 19.22
N GLY A 51 21.00 26.75 18.19
CA GLY A 51 21.89 27.58 17.40
C GLY A 51 22.96 26.77 16.69
N SER A 52 24.22 27.20 16.79
CA SER A 52 25.36 26.56 16.11
C SER A 52 25.60 25.11 16.55
N ALA A 53 25.14 24.72 17.74
CA ALA A 53 25.33 23.38 18.29
C ALA A 53 24.49 22.29 17.58
N ALA A 54 23.46 22.66 16.81
CA ALA A 54 22.55 21.70 16.17
C ALA A 54 22.23 22.05 14.71
N LEU A 55 23.12 22.75 14.01
CA LEU A 55 22.91 23.13 12.61
C LEU A 55 22.70 21.92 11.69
N GLY A 56 23.54 20.87 11.83
CA GLY A 56 23.42 19.64 11.04
C GLY A 56 22.09 18.92 11.29
N PHE A 57 21.68 18.84 12.56
CA PHE A 57 20.38 18.28 12.92
C PHE A 57 19.20 19.10 12.37
N GLY A 58 19.34 20.42 12.29
CA GLY A 58 18.33 21.30 11.70
C GLY A 58 18.11 21.06 10.21
N VAL A 59 19.20 20.88 9.45
CA VAL A 59 19.14 20.51 8.02
C VAL A 59 18.43 19.16 7.87
N LEU A 60 18.86 18.17 8.64
CA LEU A 60 18.28 16.84 8.59
C LEU A 60 16.80 16.84 8.97
N SER A 61 16.40 17.63 9.96
CA SER A 61 14.99 17.76 10.34
C SER A 61 14.13 18.31 9.20
N ASN A 62 14.68 19.14 8.31
CA ASN A 62 13.97 19.53 7.10
C ASN A 62 13.89 18.39 6.08
N GLU A 63 14.94 17.57 5.94
CA GLU A 63 14.91 16.37 5.10
C GLU A 63 13.88 15.35 5.60
N LEU A 64 13.76 15.15 6.92
CA LEU A 64 12.71 14.31 7.53
C LEU A 64 11.30 14.80 7.18
N ARG A 65 11.10 16.12 7.13
CA ARG A 65 9.82 16.71 6.74
C ARG A 65 9.49 16.45 5.28
N VAL A 66 10.48 16.58 4.39
CA VAL A 66 10.32 16.26 2.96
C VAL A 66 10.02 14.77 2.79
N PHE A 67 10.80 13.91 3.44
CA PHE A 67 10.59 12.45 3.45
C PHE A 67 9.17 12.07 3.89
N SER A 68 8.68 12.66 4.99
CA SER A 68 7.31 12.40 5.47
C SER A 68 6.23 12.76 4.43
N HIS A 69 6.42 13.89 3.74
CA HIS A 69 5.50 14.34 2.70
C HIS A 69 5.53 13.41 1.48
N GLU A 70 6.72 13.01 1.02
CA GLU A 70 6.88 12.07 -0.08
C GLU A 70 6.29 10.69 0.25
N LEU A 71 6.54 10.19 1.46
CA LEU A 71 5.98 8.93 1.94
C LEU A 71 4.45 8.97 1.95
N ARG A 72 3.87 10.08 2.41
CA ARG A 72 2.41 10.31 2.38
C ARG A 72 1.87 10.26 0.95
N ASN A 73 2.54 10.90 -0.01
CA ASN A 73 2.12 10.88 -1.42
C ASN A 73 2.19 9.46 -2.00
N CYS A 74 3.26 8.71 -1.73
CA CYS A 74 3.35 7.30 -2.13
C CYS A 74 2.20 6.46 -1.56
N MET A 75 1.87 6.64 -0.29
CA MET A 75 0.75 5.93 0.33
C MET A 75 -0.61 6.34 -0.25
N GLN A 76 -0.80 7.60 -0.64
CA GLN A 76 -2.02 8.05 -1.33
C GLN A 76 -2.18 7.38 -2.70
N THR A 77 -1.11 7.32 -3.48
CA THR A 77 -1.09 6.62 -4.78
C THR A 77 -1.42 5.13 -4.61
N LEU A 78 -0.80 4.47 -3.63
CA LEU A 78 -1.11 3.08 -3.33
C LEU A 78 -2.57 2.89 -2.91
N ASN A 79 -3.12 3.79 -2.09
CA ASN A 79 -4.50 3.72 -1.65
C ASN A 79 -5.48 3.86 -2.83
N ALA A 80 -5.21 4.76 -3.79
CA ALA A 80 -6.00 4.89 -5.01
C ALA A 80 -6.01 3.58 -5.82
N LEU A 81 -4.83 2.98 -6.06
CA LEU A 81 -4.71 1.71 -6.77
C LEU A 81 -5.44 0.56 -6.04
N ILE A 82 -5.44 0.56 -4.71
CA ILE A 82 -6.20 -0.39 -3.89
C ILE A 82 -7.70 -0.20 -4.08
N HIS A 83 -8.19 1.04 -4.06
CA HIS A 83 -9.60 1.33 -4.30
C HIS A 83 -10.05 0.82 -5.67
N ASP A 84 -9.22 1.00 -6.70
CA ASP A 84 -9.47 0.45 -8.03
C ASP A 84 -9.49 -1.08 -8.02
N CYS A 85 -8.58 -1.73 -7.29
CA CYS A 85 -8.59 -3.19 -7.11
C CYS A 85 -9.87 -3.69 -6.43
N VAL A 86 -10.33 -3.01 -5.36
CA VAL A 86 -11.57 -3.35 -4.66
C VAL A 86 -12.76 -3.25 -5.61
N ASN A 87 -12.83 -2.18 -6.39
CA ASN A 87 -13.90 -1.96 -7.36
C ASN A 87 -13.92 -3.06 -8.42
N GLU A 88 -12.78 -3.36 -9.05
CA GLU A 88 -12.69 -4.41 -10.08
C GLU A 88 -13.03 -5.80 -9.52
N VAL A 89 -12.53 -6.17 -8.33
CA VAL A 89 -12.88 -7.46 -7.69
C VAL A 89 -14.36 -7.53 -7.31
N SER A 90 -14.94 -6.43 -6.83
CA SER A 90 -16.37 -6.36 -6.46
C SER A 90 -17.28 -6.56 -7.67
N VAL A 91 -16.93 -5.93 -8.80
CA VAL A 91 -17.65 -6.12 -10.06
C VAL A 91 -17.46 -7.54 -10.57
N SER A 92 -16.24 -8.09 -10.50
CA SER A 92 -15.94 -9.47 -10.88
C SER A 92 -16.79 -10.47 -10.09
N LEU A 93 -16.86 -10.34 -8.76
CA LEU A 93 -17.70 -11.18 -7.89
C LEU A 93 -19.19 -11.12 -8.28
N ARG A 94 -19.71 -9.92 -8.53
CA ARG A 94 -21.10 -9.73 -8.96
C ARG A 94 -21.35 -10.42 -10.30
N ASN A 95 -20.44 -10.26 -11.25
CA ASN A 95 -20.53 -10.85 -12.58
C ASN A 95 -20.42 -12.37 -12.55
N SER A 96 -19.49 -12.93 -11.77
CA SER A 96 -19.35 -14.37 -11.58
C SER A 96 -20.61 -14.97 -10.94
N ARG A 97 -21.19 -14.31 -9.93
CA ARG A 97 -22.45 -14.76 -9.31
C ARG A 97 -23.59 -14.78 -10.31
N GLN A 98 -23.77 -13.69 -11.06
CA GLN A 98 -24.82 -13.60 -12.09
C GLN A 98 -24.62 -14.64 -13.20
N GLY A 99 -23.38 -14.80 -13.68
CA GLY A 99 -23.03 -15.80 -14.70
C GLY A 99 -23.35 -17.23 -14.24
N ARG A 100 -23.11 -17.56 -12.97
CA ARG A 100 -23.45 -18.86 -12.40
C ARG A 100 -24.97 -19.11 -12.36
N LEU A 101 -25.76 -18.10 -11.99
CA LEU A 101 -27.22 -18.18 -11.99
C LEU A 101 -27.77 -18.41 -13.41
N LEU A 102 -27.28 -17.65 -14.38
CA LEU A 102 -27.67 -17.79 -15.80
C LEU A 102 -27.25 -19.16 -16.37
N GLY A 103 -26.07 -19.65 -16.01
CA GLY A 103 -25.60 -20.98 -16.40
C GLY A 103 -26.46 -22.11 -15.82
N ALA A 104 -26.94 -21.97 -14.58
CA ALA A 104 -27.86 -22.93 -13.98
C ALA A 104 -29.22 -22.98 -14.71
N VAL A 105 -29.74 -21.82 -15.11
CA VAL A 105 -30.97 -21.74 -15.92
C VAL A 105 -30.78 -22.38 -17.30
N ALA A 106 -29.63 -22.15 -17.94
CA ALA A 106 -29.31 -22.75 -19.24
C ALA A 106 -29.23 -24.29 -19.16
N ALA A 107 -28.70 -24.83 -18.06
CA ALA A 107 -28.60 -26.27 -17.83
C ALA A 107 -29.98 -26.94 -17.58
N GLY A 108 -30.98 -26.18 -17.14
CA GLY A 108 -32.35 -26.66 -16.89
C GLY A 108 -33.22 -26.85 -18.15
N GLY A 109 -32.63 -26.80 -19.34
CA GLY A 109 -33.31 -27.14 -20.61
C GLY A 109 -33.89 -25.96 -21.40
N ALA A 110 -33.90 -24.74 -20.85
CA ALA A 110 -34.34 -23.53 -21.54
C ALA A 110 -33.18 -22.85 -22.30
N ALA A 111 -32.46 -23.60 -23.15
CA ALA A 111 -31.31 -23.08 -23.89
C ALA A 111 -31.76 -22.34 -25.16
N ALA A 112 -32.31 -21.14 -25.01
CA ALA A 112 -32.55 -20.25 -26.13
C ALA A 112 -31.21 -19.75 -26.71
N PRO A 113 -31.07 -19.58 -28.04
CA PRO A 113 -29.84 -19.08 -28.67
C PRO A 113 -29.41 -17.70 -28.14
N LEU A 114 -30.36 -16.89 -27.65
CA LEU A 114 -30.08 -15.63 -26.97
C LEU A 114 -29.32 -15.81 -25.64
N LEU A 115 -29.66 -16.83 -24.86
CA LEU A 115 -28.98 -17.12 -23.58
C LEU A 115 -27.53 -17.54 -23.82
N GLY A 116 -27.26 -18.33 -24.87
CA GLY A 116 -25.90 -18.67 -25.29
C GLY A 116 -25.05 -17.44 -25.62
N ARG A 117 -25.60 -16.47 -26.38
CA ARG A 117 -24.92 -15.21 -26.69
C ARG A 117 -24.63 -14.37 -25.44
N VAL A 118 -25.57 -14.31 -24.49
CA VAL A 118 -25.37 -13.60 -23.22
C VAL A 118 -24.24 -14.24 -22.41
N LEU A 119 -24.21 -15.56 -22.29
CA LEU A 119 -23.14 -16.27 -21.57
C LEU A 119 -21.77 -16.07 -22.23
N GLN A 120 -21.68 -16.10 -23.57
CA GLN A 120 -20.43 -15.80 -24.29
C GLN A 120 -19.95 -14.38 -24.05
N ARG A 121 -20.84 -13.38 -24.14
CA ARG A 121 -20.50 -11.99 -23.85
C ARG A 121 -20.00 -11.81 -22.41
N ARG A 122 -20.65 -12.45 -21.45
CA ARG A 122 -20.24 -12.39 -20.03
C ARG A 122 -18.89 -13.07 -19.78
N ALA A 123 -18.60 -14.16 -20.47
CA ALA A 123 -17.29 -14.80 -20.42
C ALA A 123 -16.19 -13.84 -20.90
N ALA A 124 -16.40 -13.18 -22.05
CA ALA A 124 -15.48 -12.18 -22.58
C ALA A 124 -15.30 -10.98 -21.63
N GLU A 125 -16.39 -10.48 -21.01
CA GLU A 125 -16.33 -9.42 -20.00
C GLU A 125 -15.52 -9.87 -18.76
N GLY A 126 -15.70 -11.12 -18.31
CA GLY A 126 -14.94 -11.69 -17.20
C GLY A 126 -13.44 -11.80 -17.49
N GLU A 127 -13.06 -12.22 -18.70
CA GLU A 127 -11.66 -12.23 -19.13
C GLU A 127 -11.06 -10.82 -19.17
N ALA A 128 -11.81 -9.83 -19.67
CA ALA A 128 -11.35 -8.44 -19.68
C ALA A 128 -11.11 -7.89 -18.26
N GLN A 129 -11.99 -8.23 -17.31
CA GLN A 129 -11.83 -7.87 -15.89
C GLN A 129 -10.61 -8.54 -15.26
N ALA A 130 -10.39 -9.83 -15.53
CA ALA A 130 -9.21 -10.54 -15.04
C ALA A 130 -7.90 -9.89 -15.54
N ARG A 131 -7.88 -9.43 -16.81
CA ARG A 131 -6.75 -8.68 -17.38
C ARG A 131 -6.56 -7.33 -16.70
N ARG A 132 -7.64 -6.59 -16.43
CA ARG A 132 -7.59 -5.30 -15.70
C ARG A 132 -7.05 -5.48 -14.29
N LEU A 133 -7.56 -6.46 -13.53
CA LEU A 133 -7.08 -6.77 -12.19
C LEU A 133 -5.59 -7.15 -12.19
N SER A 134 -5.15 -7.93 -13.18
CA SER A 134 -3.73 -8.28 -13.35
C SER A 134 -2.86 -7.06 -13.68
N SER A 135 -3.39 -6.07 -14.39
CA SER A 135 -2.72 -4.79 -14.63
C SER A 135 -2.59 -3.98 -13.33
N LEU A 136 -3.68 -3.84 -12.58
CA LEU A 136 -3.70 -3.12 -11.30
C LEU A 136 -2.77 -3.77 -10.27
N ARG A 137 -2.74 -5.10 -10.18
CA ARG A 137 -1.77 -5.83 -9.32
C ARG A 137 -0.33 -5.47 -9.64
N ARG A 138 0.03 -5.40 -10.93
CA ARG A 138 1.39 -5.03 -11.36
C ARG A 138 1.71 -3.57 -11.03
N GLN A 139 0.76 -2.66 -11.22
CA GLN A 139 0.93 -1.25 -10.84
C GLN A 139 1.09 -1.09 -9.33
N LEU A 140 0.24 -1.75 -8.54
CA LEU A 140 0.32 -1.75 -7.09
C LEU A 140 1.64 -2.32 -6.59
N ARG A 141 2.15 -3.38 -7.24
CA ARG A 141 3.46 -3.95 -6.92
C ARG A 141 4.60 -2.96 -7.16
N ARG A 142 4.61 -2.30 -8.32
CA ARG A 142 5.63 -1.29 -8.64
C ARG A 142 5.60 -0.13 -7.63
N ALA A 143 4.43 0.41 -7.35
CA ALA A 143 4.28 1.48 -6.37
C ALA A 143 4.71 1.05 -4.95
N LEU A 144 4.54 -0.23 -4.58
CA LEU A 144 5.06 -0.76 -3.32
C LEU A 144 6.59 -0.86 -3.32
N ASP A 145 7.18 -1.32 -4.43
CA ASP A 145 8.62 -1.40 -4.57
C ASP A 145 9.25 0.02 -4.54
N ASP A 146 8.62 1.02 -5.15
CA ASP A 146 9.03 2.44 -5.08
C ASP A 146 8.95 2.98 -3.65
N ALA A 147 7.86 2.69 -2.92
CA ALA A 147 7.73 3.07 -1.51
C ALA A 147 8.80 2.39 -0.64
N PHE A 148 9.21 1.17 -0.97
CA PHE A 148 10.28 0.46 -0.27
C PHE A 148 11.62 1.16 -0.44
N GLN A 149 11.98 1.52 -1.68
CA GLN A 149 13.20 2.26 -1.97
C GLN A 149 13.24 3.60 -1.22
N MET A 150 12.12 4.31 -1.17
CA MET A 150 12.00 5.55 -0.41
C MET A 150 12.26 5.34 1.10
N VAL A 151 11.71 4.29 1.69
CA VAL A 151 11.90 4.00 3.13
C VAL A 151 13.32 3.54 3.45
N GLU A 152 14.00 2.85 2.54
CA GLU A 152 15.43 2.54 2.66
C GLU A 152 16.29 3.83 2.72
N LEU A 153 15.98 4.81 1.87
CA LEU A 153 16.61 6.14 1.96
C LEU A 153 16.29 6.83 3.31
N GLY A 154 15.06 6.68 3.80
CA GLY A 154 14.67 7.11 5.15
C GLY A 154 15.50 6.46 6.26
N GLY A 155 15.90 5.21 6.11
CA GLY A 155 16.80 4.51 7.05
C GLY A 155 18.20 5.11 7.07
N VAL A 156 18.72 5.51 5.90
CA VAL A 156 19.99 6.25 5.83
C VAL A 156 19.88 7.60 6.54
N LEU A 157 18.77 8.33 6.34
CA LEU A 157 18.51 9.59 7.05
C LEU A 157 18.44 9.37 8.56
N ALA A 158 17.82 8.29 9.03
CA ALA A 158 17.71 7.97 10.45
C ALA A 158 19.08 7.72 11.09
N LYS A 159 19.96 7.03 10.35
CA LYS A 159 21.33 6.78 10.80
C LYS A 159 22.14 8.07 10.85
N SER A 160 22.03 8.93 9.85
CA SER A 160 22.63 10.27 9.86
C SER A 160 22.11 11.13 11.02
N ALA A 161 20.82 11.00 11.38
CA ALA A 161 20.20 11.71 12.51
C ALA A 161 20.84 11.38 13.83
N LYS A 162 21.13 10.09 14.06
CA LYS A 162 21.78 9.63 15.29
C LYS A 162 23.21 10.17 15.41
N ILE A 163 23.93 10.27 14.28
CA ILE A 163 25.28 10.84 14.26
C ILE A 163 25.21 12.33 14.63
N GLU A 164 24.39 13.11 13.94
CA GLU A 164 24.24 14.56 14.20
C GLU A 164 23.72 14.84 15.62
N ALA A 165 22.82 14.00 16.14
CA ALA A 165 22.35 14.10 17.52
C ALA A 165 23.49 13.98 18.54
N ALA A 166 24.46 13.08 18.31
CA ALA A 166 25.59 12.89 19.20
C ALA A 166 26.52 14.12 19.24
N TYR A 167 26.59 14.89 18.15
CA TYR A 167 27.36 16.14 18.08
C TYR A 167 26.61 17.36 18.66
N GLY A 168 25.35 17.20 19.07
CA GLY A 168 24.46 18.24 19.58
C GLY A 168 24.82 18.91 20.91
N GLN A 169 26.00 18.60 21.48
CA GLN A 169 26.50 19.15 22.75
C GLN A 169 25.46 19.04 23.88
N SER A 170 25.09 20.14 24.52
CA SER A 170 24.09 20.18 25.61
C SER A 170 22.68 19.75 25.17
N PHE A 171 22.38 19.75 23.87
CA PHE A 171 21.11 19.28 23.31
C PHE A 171 21.15 17.83 22.84
N ALA A 172 22.32 17.16 22.90
CA ALA A 172 22.49 15.79 22.42
C ALA A 172 21.45 14.80 23.00
N PRO A 173 21.07 14.83 24.29
CA PRO A 173 20.05 13.91 24.82
C PRO A 173 18.69 14.08 24.14
N SER A 174 18.26 15.32 23.92
CA SER A 174 16.98 15.62 23.27
C SER A 174 17.00 15.26 21.78
N LEU A 175 18.10 15.53 21.07
CA LEU A 175 18.24 15.16 19.66
C LEU A 175 18.38 13.64 19.46
N ALA A 176 19.03 12.96 20.41
CA ALA A 176 19.15 11.50 20.40
C ALA A 176 17.78 10.83 20.60
N GLN A 177 16.93 11.39 21.47
CA GLN A 177 15.56 10.92 21.62
C GLN A 177 14.78 11.04 20.30
N VAL A 178 14.77 12.22 19.67
CA VAL A 178 14.05 12.45 18.41
C VAL A 178 14.55 11.55 17.28
N SER A 179 15.88 11.41 17.13
CA SER A 179 16.46 10.54 16.10
C SER A 179 16.20 9.06 16.36
N GLY A 180 16.16 8.62 17.62
CA GLY A 180 15.80 7.26 18.01
C GLY A 180 14.33 6.94 17.71
N GLU A 181 13.42 7.86 18.05
CA GLU A 181 12.00 7.73 17.73
C GLU A 181 11.76 7.68 16.21
N PHE A 182 12.45 8.53 15.44
CA PHE A 182 12.36 8.53 13.97
C PHE A 182 12.84 7.20 13.37
N ASP A 183 13.98 6.69 13.83
CA ASP A 183 14.52 5.39 13.40
C ASP A 183 13.54 4.24 13.66
N GLY A 184 12.93 4.21 14.86
CA GLY A 184 11.91 3.23 15.20
C GLY A 184 10.69 3.30 14.28
N ILE A 185 10.25 4.51 13.94
CA ILE A 185 9.15 4.73 13.00
C ILE A 185 9.50 4.23 11.59
N VAL A 186 10.68 4.56 11.08
CA VAL A 186 11.14 4.10 9.75
C VAL A 186 11.16 2.57 9.69
N GLU A 187 11.66 1.93 10.75
CA GLU A 187 11.68 0.47 10.88
C GLU A 187 10.26 -0.15 10.95
N GLU A 188 9.32 0.50 11.65
CA GLU A 188 7.91 0.07 11.66
C GLU A 188 7.31 0.13 10.25
N ILE A 189 7.57 1.21 9.51
CA ILE A 189 7.09 1.38 8.13
C ILE A 189 7.72 0.33 7.22
N ARG A 190 9.04 0.10 7.32
CA ARG A 190 9.77 -0.92 6.56
C ARG A 190 9.16 -2.30 6.77
N SER A 191 8.92 -2.69 8.03
CA SER A 191 8.29 -3.96 8.37
C SER A 191 6.86 -4.07 7.83
N ALA A 192 6.07 -2.99 7.85
CA ALA A 192 4.72 -2.98 7.30
C ALA A 192 4.72 -3.16 5.77
N LEU A 193 5.62 -2.47 5.07
CA LEU A 193 5.80 -2.62 3.62
C LEU A 193 6.30 -4.03 3.25
N GLU A 194 7.18 -4.64 4.04
CA GLU A 194 7.60 -6.03 3.83
C GLU A 194 6.42 -6.99 3.96
N ALA A 195 5.58 -6.82 4.97
CA ALA A 195 4.39 -7.65 5.15
C ALA A 195 3.43 -7.52 3.95
N LEU A 196 3.26 -6.31 3.42
CA LEU A 196 2.51 -6.06 2.19
C LEU A 196 3.12 -6.77 0.98
N ARG A 197 4.44 -6.66 0.80
CA ARG A 197 5.18 -7.25 -0.33
C ARG A 197 5.08 -8.78 -0.37
N ARG A 198 4.91 -9.42 0.78
CA ARG A 198 4.71 -10.88 0.91
C ARG A 198 3.26 -11.31 0.74
N SER A 199 2.32 -10.38 0.52
CA SER A 199 0.91 -10.72 0.35
C SER A 199 0.68 -11.61 -0.88
N PRO A 200 -0.09 -12.71 -0.75
CA PRO A 200 -0.42 -13.60 -1.86
C PRO A 200 -1.30 -12.94 -2.93
N PHE A 201 -1.81 -11.73 -2.67
CA PHE A 201 -2.50 -10.94 -3.69
C PHE A 201 -1.61 -10.61 -4.90
N PHE A 202 -0.30 -10.45 -4.68
CA PHE A 202 0.66 -10.11 -5.73
C PHE A 202 1.15 -11.33 -6.52
N THR A 203 1.06 -12.53 -5.94
CA THR A 203 1.61 -13.75 -6.55
C THR A 203 0.64 -14.43 -7.51
N GLY A 204 -0.64 -14.05 -7.54
CA GLY A 204 -1.64 -14.53 -8.50
C GLY A 204 -1.65 -16.04 -8.67
N TYR A 205 -2.43 -16.76 -7.85
CA TYR A 205 -2.67 -18.20 -8.07
C TYR A 205 -3.35 -18.46 -9.42
#